data_AF-A0A520A6L4-F1
#
_entry.id   AF-A0A520A6L4-F1
#
_cell.length_a   1.000
_cell.length_b   1.000
_cell.length_c   1.000
_cell.angle_alpha   90.00
_cell.angle_beta   90.00
_cell.angle_gamma   90.00
#
_symmetry.space_group_name_H-M   'P 1'
#
loop_
_entity.id
_entity.type
_entity.pdbx_description
1 polymer ?
#
loop_
_entity_poly.entity_id
_entity_poly.type
_entity_poly.pdbx_seq_one_letter_code
_entity_poly.pdbx_strand_id
1 'polypeptide(L)'
;MREQTVPIYCLLDDIIRFTHSANTPPATGSRRLSDARVLTTALVATRFFGGDLLVTQYYMEQYWGQNRLDKRGFTRRLHTTTNTLHALSTLVGDWLKQRHTAARCVLDSFPVAVVIIPDSAL
;
A
#
# COMPACT_ATOMS: atom_id res chain seq x y z
N MET A 1 -0.33 3.98 -16.41
CA MET A 1 0.47 3.83 -15.16
C MET A 1 0.65 5.16 -14.44
N ARG A 2 1.11 6.24 -15.11
CA ARG A 2 1.39 7.53 -14.45
C ARG A 2 0.18 8.18 -13.76
N GLU A 3 -0.99 8.12 -14.39
CA GLU A 3 -2.25 8.66 -13.82
C GLU A 3 -2.67 7.94 -12.54
N GLN A 4 -2.22 6.70 -12.31
CA GLN A 4 -2.50 5.96 -11.07
C GLN A 4 -1.43 6.21 -10.01
N THR A 5 -0.20 6.56 -10.39
CA THR A 5 0.89 6.82 -9.43
C THR A 5 0.65 8.07 -8.60
N VAL A 6 0.16 9.16 -9.20
CA VAL A 6 -0.13 10.41 -8.47
C VAL A 6 -1.19 10.21 -7.37
N PRO A 7 -2.37 9.63 -7.63
CA PRO A 7 -3.35 9.39 -6.58
C PRO A 7 -2.85 8.37 -5.54
N ILE A 8 -2.04 7.38 -5.93
CA ILE A 8 -1.36 6.49 -4.98
C ILE A 8 -0.45 7.29 -4.04
N TYR A 9 0.35 8.20 -4.58
CA TYR A 9 1.22 9.07 -3.79
C TYR A 9 0.43 9.96 -2.84
N CYS A 10 -0.60 10.66 -3.33
CA CYS A 10 -1.46 11.52 -2.51
C CYS A 10 -2.11 10.74 -1.37
N LEU A 11 -2.69 9.58 -1.68
CA LEU A 11 -3.32 8.71 -0.68
C LEU A 11 -2.33 8.29 0.41
N LEU A 12 -1.11 7.88 0.02
CA LEU A 12 -0.09 7.46 0.96
C LEU A 12 0.44 8.62 1.81
N ASP A 13 0.62 9.81 1.23
CA ASP A 13 1.05 11.00 1.96
C ASP A 13 0.02 11.44 3.01
N ASP A 14 -1.26 11.47 2.64
CA ASP A 14 -2.37 11.79 3.55
C ASP A 14 -2.48 10.78 4.69
N ILE A 15 -2.32 9.51 4.38
CA ILE A 15 -2.30 8.44 5.37
C ILE A 15 -1.14 8.61 6.36
N ILE A 16 0.09 8.82 5.87
CA ILE A 16 1.27 9.03 6.70
C ILE A 16 1.06 10.27 7.60
N ARG A 17 0.44 11.32 7.05
CA ARG A 17 0.06 12.52 7.80
C ARG A 17 -0.92 12.20 8.91
N PHE A 18 -1.94 11.41 8.63
CA PHE A 18 -2.95 11.02 9.61
C PHE A 18 -2.36 10.15 10.73
N THR A 19 -1.55 9.15 10.39
CA THR A 19 -0.96 8.22 11.37
C THR A 19 0.10 8.87 12.26
N HIS A 20 0.89 9.80 11.73
CA HIS A 20 1.92 10.49 12.51
C HIS A 20 1.38 11.62 13.40
N SER A 21 0.27 12.27 13.01
CA SER A 21 -0.32 13.34 13.81
C SER A 21 -0.84 12.85 15.17
N ALA A 22 -1.04 11.54 15.35
CA ALA A 22 -1.61 10.97 16.56
C ALA A 22 -0.59 10.53 17.63
N ASN A 23 0.69 10.29 17.29
CA ASN A 23 1.58 9.50 18.17
C ASN A 23 3.07 9.91 18.23
N THR A 24 3.55 10.95 17.54
CA THR A 24 5.02 11.25 17.51
C THR A 24 5.31 12.73 17.21
N PRO A 25 6.35 13.35 17.80
CA PRO A 25 6.82 14.67 17.37
C PRO A 25 7.12 14.68 15.86
N PRO A 26 6.90 15.81 15.18
CA PRO A 26 6.93 15.88 13.73
C PRO A 26 8.30 15.46 13.21
N ALA A 27 8.37 14.28 12.59
CA ALA A 27 9.49 13.93 11.75
C ALA A 27 9.66 15.06 10.72
N THR A 28 10.86 15.62 10.66
CA THR A 28 11.24 16.72 9.75
C THR A 28 10.62 16.49 8.37
N GLY A 29 9.99 17.51 7.77
CA GLY A 29 9.15 17.37 6.57
C GLY A 29 9.81 16.59 5.41
N SER A 30 11.14 16.63 5.33
CA SER A 30 11.94 15.84 4.39
C SER A 30 11.81 14.32 4.57
N ARG A 31 11.74 13.82 5.81
CA ARG A 31 11.60 12.38 6.10
C ARG A 31 10.23 11.86 5.69
N ARG A 32 9.17 12.63 5.99
CA ARG A 32 7.79 12.28 5.62
C ARG A 32 7.61 12.19 4.10
N LEU A 33 8.11 13.19 3.37
CA LEU A 33 8.13 13.18 1.91
C LEU A 33 8.92 11.96 1.38
N SER A 34 10.02 11.59 2.04
CA SER A 34 10.81 10.43 1.62
C SER A 34 10.11 9.09 1.88
N ASP A 35 9.35 8.97 2.97
CA ASP A 35 8.65 7.72 3.32
C ASP A 35 7.43 7.51 2.43
N ALA A 36 6.69 8.58 2.10
CA ALA A 36 5.60 8.56 1.11
C ALA A 36 6.08 8.08 -0.26
N ARG A 37 7.24 8.57 -0.71
CA ARG A 37 7.88 8.17 -1.97
C ARG A 37 8.33 6.71 -1.97
N VAL A 38 8.92 6.24 -0.87
CA VAL A 38 9.33 4.83 -0.71
C VAL A 38 8.12 3.91 -0.79
N LEU A 39 7.04 4.23 -0.08
CA LEU A 39 5.80 3.46 -0.12
C LEU A 39 5.15 3.48 -1.50
N THR A 40 5.11 4.64 -2.15
CA THR A 40 4.58 4.77 -3.51
C THR A 40 5.34 3.90 -4.49
N THR A 41 6.68 3.89 -4.37
CA THR A 41 7.54 3.03 -5.21
C THR A 41 7.26 1.56 -4.95
N ALA A 42 7.12 1.15 -3.68
CA ALA A 42 6.79 -0.23 -3.33
C ALA A 42 5.41 -0.64 -3.87
N LEU A 43 4.40 0.22 -3.76
CA LEU A 43 3.04 -0.08 -4.21
C LEU A 43 2.93 -0.12 -5.74
N VAL A 44 3.65 0.76 -6.44
CA VAL A 44 3.75 0.71 -7.90
C VAL A 44 4.50 -0.55 -8.34
N ALA A 45 5.53 -0.96 -7.61
CA ALA A 45 6.27 -2.18 -7.92
C ALA A 45 5.39 -3.42 -7.82
N THR A 46 4.66 -3.57 -6.71
CA THR A 46 3.76 -4.71 -6.51
C THR A 46 2.60 -4.69 -7.50
N ARG A 47 2.05 -3.52 -7.84
CA ARG A 47 0.90 -3.39 -8.73
C ARG A 47 1.23 -3.59 -10.22
N PHE A 48 2.35 -3.07 -10.70
CA PHE A 48 2.65 -3.01 -12.15
C PHE A 48 3.86 -3.83 -12.59
N PHE A 49 4.77 -4.17 -11.67
CA PHE A 49 6.04 -4.83 -11.98
C PHE A 49 6.24 -6.15 -11.20
N GLY A 50 5.17 -6.71 -10.63
CA GLY A 50 5.24 -7.97 -9.89
C GLY A 50 6.11 -7.92 -8.62
N GLY A 51 6.40 -6.72 -8.11
CA GLY A 51 7.30 -6.52 -6.97
C GLY A 51 8.76 -6.26 -7.34
N ASP A 52 9.11 -6.14 -8.63
CA ASP A 52 10.46 -5.77 -9.04
C ASP A 52 10.75 -4.30 -8.74
N LEU A 53 11.44 -4.09 -7.63
CA LEU A 53 11.83 -2.77 -7.15
C LEU A 53 12.87 -2.08 -8.04
N LEU A 54 13.73 -2.82 -8.75
CA LEU A 54 14.76 -2.20 -9.59
C LEU A 54 14.12 -1.56 -10.82
N VAL A 55 13.29 -2.32 -11.53
CA VAL A 55 12.55 -1.82 -12.70
C VAL A 55 11.66 -0.63 -12.30
N THR A 56 11.03 -0.73 -11.13
CA THR A 56 10.17 0.34 -10.63
C THR A 56 10.96 1.59 -10.25
N GLN A 57 12.16 1.46 -9.69
CA GLN A 57 13.02 2.61 -9.40
C GLN A 57 13.46 3.33 -10.68
N TYR A 58 13.82 2.59 -11.73
CA TYR A 58 14.12 3.18 -13.04
C TYR A 58 12.92 3.94 -13.61
N TYR A 59 11.72 3.35 -13.50
CA TYR A 59 10.47 4.02 -13.88
C TYR A 59 10.22 5.28 -13.04
N MET A 60 10.47 5.24 -11.73
CA MET A 60 10.32 6.38 -10.83
C MET A 60 11.29 7.52 -11.16
N GLU A 61 12.53 7.18 -11.47
CA GLU A 61 13.58 8.13 -11.85
C GLU A 61 13.25 8.81 -13.19
N GLN A 62 12.90 8.02 -14.21
CA GLN A 62 12.65 8.53 -15.56
C GLN A 62 11.44 9.46 -15.65
N TYR A 63 10.37 9.19 -14.89
CA TYR A 63 9.10 9.91 -15.05
C TYR A 63 8.79 10.92 -13.95
N TRP A 64 9.42 10.81 -12.78
CA TRP A 64 9.19 11.74 -11.66
C TRP A 64 10.48 12.29 -11.04
N GLY A 65 11.64 12.07 -11.67
CA GLY A 65 12.92 12.60 -11.20
C GLY A 65 13.29 12.12 -9.80
N GLN A 66 12.85 10.92 -9.42
CA GLN A 66 13.12 10.38 -8.10
C GLN A 66 14.53 9.82 -8.00
N ASN A 67 15.31 10.33 -7.04
CA ASN A 67 16.63 9.81 -6.75
C ASN A 67 16.56 8.32 -6.42
N ARG A 68 17.42 7.56 -7.10
CA ARG A 68 17.53 6.13 -6.88
C ARG A 68 18.04 5.88 -5.47
N LEU A 69 17.25 5.13 -4.70
CA LEU A 69 17.64 4.73 -3.35
C LEU A 69 18.45 3.45 -3.45
N ASP A 70 19.59 3.45 -2.77
CA ASP A 70 20.44 2.27 -2.70
C ASP A 70 19.69 1.08 -2.07
N LYS A 71 19.94 -0.15 -2.55
CA LYS A 71 19.09 -1.32 -2.25
C LYS A 71 18.88 -1.52 -0.74
N ARG A 72 19.95 -1.39 0.04
CA ARG A 72 19.92 -1.49 1.51
C ARG A 72 19.17 -0.34 2.17
N GLY A 73 19.31 0.87 1.64
CA GLY A 73 18.60 2.05 2.12
C GLY A 73 17.09 1.96 1.88
N PHE A 74 16.69 1.43 0.74
CA PHE A 74 15.29 1.19 0.42
C PHE A 74 14.67 0.14 1.35
N THR A 75 15.30 -1.02 1.52
CA THR A 75 14.79 -2.07 2.43
C THR A 75 14.69 -1.58 3.87
N ARG A 76 15.68 -0.82 4.38
CA ARG A 76 15.63 -0.26 5.73
C ARG A 76 14.48 0.74 5.92
N ARG A 77 14.25 1.61 4.94
CA ARG A 77 13.15 2.57 4.95
C ARG A 77 11.80 1.85 4.87
N LEU A 78 11.68 0.89 3.96
CA LEU A 78 10.47 0.07 3.82
C LEU A 78 10.16 -0.69 5.12
N HIS A 79 11.19 -1.21 5.80
CA HIS A 79 11.02 -1.87 7.10
C HIS A 79 10.56 -0.89 8.19
N THR A 80 11.09 0.34 8.19
CA THR A 80 10.66 1.39 9.12
C THR A 80 9.19 1.77 8.89
N THR A 81 8.75 1.79 7.63
CA THR A 81 7.37 2.10 7.26
C THR A 81 6.44 0.87 7.29
N THR A 82 6.96 -0.31 7.59
CA THR A 82 6.18 -1.56 7.68
C THR A 82 5.15 -1.48 8.80
N ASN A 83 5.46 -0.82 9.93
CA ASN A 83 4.48 -0.62 11.00
C ASN A 83 3.29 0.24 10.53
N THR A 84 3.55 1.28 9.72
CA THR A 84 2.48 2.11 9.14
C THR A 84 1.64 1.30 8.16
N LEU A 85 2.27 0.50 7.30
CA LEU A 85 1.55 -0.42 6.40
C LEU A 85 0.70 -1.43 7.17
N HIS A 86 1.23 -2.03 8.23
CA HIS A 86 0.51 -3.00 9.04
C HIS A 86 -0.70 -2.34 9.72
N ALA A 87 -0.52 -1.15 10.30
CA ALA A 87 -1.60 -0.36 10.90
C ALA A 87 -2.72 -0.06 9.89
N LEU A 88 -2.35 0.24 8.65
CA LEU A 88 -3.31 0.45 7.56
C LEU A 88 -4.01 -0.82 7.12
N SER A 89 -3.27 -1.92 6.97
CA SER A 89 -3.85 -3.21 6.64
C SER A 89 -4.84 -3.65 7.72
N THR A 90 -4.56 -3.40 9.00
CA THR A 90 -5.52 -3.62 10.08
C THR A 90 -6.72 -2.70 9.99
N LEU A 91 -6.52 -1.39 9.74
CA LEU A 91 -7.62 -0.43 9.61
C LEU A 91 -8.56 -0.79 8.45
N VAL A 92 -7.99 -1.06 7.27
CA VAL A 92 -8.73 -1.48 6.08
C VAL A 92 -9.38 -2.83 6.30
N GLY A 93 -8.66 -3.78 6.92
CA GLY A 93 -9.19 -5.10 7.27
C GLY A 93 -10.38 -5.01 8.22
N ASP A 94 -10.32 -4.17 9.24
CA ASP A 94 -11.40 -3.98 10.20
C ASP A 94 -12.58 -3.22 9.59
N TRP A 95 -12.31 -2.20 8.76
CA TRP A 95 -13.36 -1.53 7.99
C TRP A 95 -14.08 -2.50 7.03
N LEU A 96 -13.32 -3.36 6.35
CA LEU A 96 -13.87 -4.38 5.46
C LEU A 96 -14.70 -5.41 6.23
N LYS A 97 -14.22 -5.89 7.38
CA LYS A 97 -14.97 -6.80 8.26
C LYS A 97 -16.27 -6.17 8.75
N GLN A 98 -16.24 -4.89 9.14
CA GLN A 98 -17.43 -4.16 9.59
C GLN A 98 -18.47 -4.03 8.47
N ARG A 99 -18.04 -3.74 7.24
CA ARG A 99 -18.90 -3.63 6.06
C ARG A 99 -19.41 -4.99 5.54
N HIS A 100 -18.64 -6.05 5.72
CA HIS A 100 -18.97 -7.41 5.29
C HIS A 100 -19.24 -8.33 6.48
N THR A 101 -20.28 -8.03 7.26
CA THR A 101 -20.68 -8.84 8.43
C THR A 101 -21.19 -10.24 8.06
N ALA A 102 -21.49 -10.48 6.77
CA ALA A 102 -21.96 -11.77 6.24
C ALA A 102 -20.95 -12.48 5.31
N ALA A 103 -19.82 -11.87 4.96
CA ALA A 103 -18.83 -12.53 4.10
C ALA A 103 -17.92 -13.41 4.95
N ARG A 104 -18.08 -14.72 4.85
CA ARG A 104 -17.04 -15.68 5.22
C ARG A 104 -15.85 -15.43 4.28
N CYS A 105 -14.93 -14.54 4.68
CA CYS A 105 -13.65 -14.41 4.01
C CYS A 105 -12.81 -15.65 4.32
N VAL A 106 -12.91 -16.66 3.46
CA VAL A 106 -11.92 -17.72 3.39
C VAL A 106 -10.65 -17.08 2.84
N LEU A 107 -9.62 -17.03 3.67
CA LEU A 107 -8.32 -16.43 3.38
C LEU A 107 -7.45 -17.30 2.46
N ASP A 108 -8.10 -18.12 1.64
CA ASP A 108 -7.44 -19.14 0.83
C ASP A 108 -8.07 -19.16 -0.56
N SER A 109 -7.24 -18.79 -1.54
CA SER A 109 -7.50 -18.80 -2.98
C SER A 109 -8.58 -17.83 -3.53
N PHE A 110 -8.24 -17.22 -4.66
CA PHE A 110 -9.04 -16.34 -5.52
C PHE A 110 -10.57 -16.45 -5.36
N PRO A 111 -11.32 -15.33 -5.32
CA PRO A 111 -12.77 -15.37 -5.18
C PRO A 111 -13.40 -16.01 -6.42
N VAL A 112 -13.69 -17.31 -6.33
CA VAL A 112 -14.58 -17.99 -7.27
C VAL A 112 -16.00 -17.67 -6.81
N ALA A 113 -16.81 -17.10 -7.71
CA ALA A 113 -18.21 -16.86 -7.45
C ALA A 113 -18.91 -18.19 -7.16
N VAL A 114 -19.18 -18.47 -5.88
CA VAL A 114 -20.04 -19.59 -5.51
C VAL A 114 -21.48 -19.15 -5.79
N VAL A 115 -22.01 -19.64 -6.91
CA VAL A 115 -23.45 -19.62 -7.18
C VAL A 115 -24.11 -20.48 -6.11
N ILE A 116 -24.79 -19.83 -5.17
CA ILE A 116 -25.68 -20.48 -4.22
C ILE A 116 -26.96 -20.76 -4.99
N ILE A 117 -27.16 -22.01 -5.43
CA ILE A 117 -28.46 -22.48 -5.90
C ILE A 117 -29.31 -22.67 -4.64
N PRO A 118 -30.46 -22.00 -4.49
CA PRO A 118 -31.33 -22.21 -3.34
C PRO A 118 -31.89 -23.65 -3.37
N ASP A 119 -31.70 -24.35 -2.26
CA ASP A 119 -32.28 -25.66 -1.95
C ASP A 119 -33.79 -25.49 -1.73
N SER A 120 -34.53 -25.31 -2.82
CA SER A 120 -35.99 -25.24 -2.85
C SER A 120 -36.55 -25.84 -4.15
N ALA A 121 -35.82 -26.82 -4.70
CA ALA A 121 -36.21 -27.56 -5.90
C ALA A 121 -35.85 -29.05 -5.77
N LEU A 122 -36.31 -29.67 -4.67
CA LEU A 122 -36.44 -31.13 -4.53
C LEU A 122 -37.81 -31.44 -3.94
#